data_AF-A0A1P8XKX1-F1
#
_entry.id   AF-A0A1P8XKX1-F1
#
_cell.length_a   1.000
_cell.length_b   1.000
_cell.length_c   1.000
_cell.angle_alpha   90.00
_cell.angle_beta   90.00
_cell.angle_gamma   90.00
#
_symmetry.space_group_name_H-M   'P 1'
#
loop_
_entity.id
_entity.type
_entity.pdbx_description
1 polymer ?
#
loop_
_entity_poly.entity_id
_entity_poly.type
_entity_poly.pdbx_seq_one_letter_code
_entity_poly.pdbx_strand_id
1 'polypeptide(L)'
;MDLAGLDDAFDWRADGFFRALRCDGTTIKGVASDAEAVAELLRRAGVLQADGPVYHARPNHEVVDAGWSSEASADVEDLDGEFDRQLRQGRPADLTARLESLAAQIPVSHGERVEMARTRGAELNVSAPQTDSLRLFMPPFSDSDVGALGVDDAATRGWATWAEWLEPRLLVCTNDKAWGEIDRHDRRPTVVRVGEWLRDAVADGDVDRWLVKMFTEDRMFLHRVEGPAGPVYQVGPGTHRAHAARIWGLPYVLARVHVERLAKPLRPRTQLVEALWEGLCRRGLLTAGTDGDRWYLRSVVADWVLSPPAMATQWNRMYERVYPGALQAVTGLTLDELVDADMWVDALLR
;
A
#
# COMPACT_ATOMS: atom_id res chain seq x y z
N MET A 1 24.66 -8.11 1.46
CA MET A 1 23.77 -8.84 0.55
C MET A 1 24.34 -8.71 -0.84
N ASP A 2 24.38 -9.79 -1.60
CA ASP A 2 24.97 -9.78 -2.93
C ASP A 2 23.91 -9.43 -3.98
N LEU A 3 24.03 -8.26 -4.60
CA LEU A 3 23.16 -7.81 -5.70
C LEU A 3 23.68 -8.28 -7.08
N ALA A 4 24.83 -8.97 -7.13
CA ALA A 4 25.47 -9.41 -8.38
C ALA A 4 24.69 -10.49 -9.15
N GLY A 5 23.59 -11.00 -8.60
CA GLY A 5 22.69 -11.92 -9.31
C GLY A 5 21.72 -11.26 -10.28
N LEU A 6 21.71 -9.92 -10.38
CA LEU A 6 20.75 -9.13 -11.17
C LEU A 6 21.33 -8.59 -12.50
N ASP A 7 22.52 -9.04 -12.90
CA ASP A 7 23.27 -8.45 -14.02
C ASP A 7 22.45 -8.38 -15.34
N ASP A 8 22.59 -7.24 -16.04
CA ASP A 8 21.82 -6.70 -17.18
C ASP A 8 20.39 -6.18 -16.90
N ALA A 9 19.76 -6.57 -15.79
CA ALA A 9 18.38 -6.17 -15.43
C ALA A 9 18.30 -5.12 -14.31
N PHE A 10 19.46 -4.67 -13.79
CA PHE A 10 19.57 -3.76 -12.66
C PHE A 10 20.61 -2.67 -12.93
N ASP A 11 20.27 -1.43 -12.56
CA ASP A 11 21.13 -0.25 -12.62
C ASP A 11 21.01 0.48 -11.28
N TRP A 12 22.15 0.85 -10.68
CA TRP A 12 22.19 1.68 -9.47
C TRP A 12 23.31 2.71 -9.62
N ARG A 13 22.90 3.98 -9.63
CA ARG A 13 23.75 5.13 -9.89
C ARG A 13 24.28 5.74 -8.60
N ALA A 14 25.34 6.53 -8.73
CA ALA A 14 25.97 7.23 -7.60
C ALA A 14 25.06 8.31 -6.95
N ASP A 15 24.04 8.80 -7.66
CA ASP A 15 23.02 9.72 -7.13
C ASP A 15 21.87 8.98 -6.41
N GLY A 16 22.04 7.69 -6.11
CA GLY A 16 21.09 6.88 -5.36
C GLY A 16 19.90 6.36 -6.18
N PHE A 17 19.73 6.82 -7.43
CA PHE A 17 18.74 6.26 -8.35
C PHE A 17 19.04 4.79 -8.62
N PHE A 18 18.02 3.95 -8.55
CA PHE A 18 18.10 2.59 -9.05
C PHE A 18 16.91 2.24 -9.94
N ARG A 19 17.15 1.28 -10.83
CA ARG A 19 16.15 0.68 -11.70
C ARG A 19 16.36 -0.82 -11.74
N ALA A 20 15.27 -1.58 -11.70
CA ALA A 20 15.29 -3.02 -11.91
C ALA A 20 14.13 -3.48 -12.80
N LEU A 21 14.31 -4.59 -13.50
CA LEU A 21 13.25 -5.26 -14.24
C LEU A 21 12.71 -6.46 -13.45
N ARG A 22 11.40 -6.48 -13.20
CA ARG A 22 10.71 -7.65 -12.67
C ARG A 22 10.48 -8.68 -13.78
N CYS A 23 10.29 -9.94 -13.42
CA CYS A 23 10.12 -11.05 -14.37
C CYS A 23 8.94 -10.88 -15.35
N ASP A 24 7.92 -10.10 -14.99
CA ASP A 24 6.77 -9.74 -15.83
C ASP A 24 7.03 -8.52 -16.75
N GLY A 25 8.26 -8.04 -16.78
CA GLY A 25 8.69 -6.87 -17.55
C GLY A 25 8.37 -5.53 -16.89
N THR A 26 7.80 -5.51 -15.67
CA THR A 26 7.54 -4.27 -14.91
C THR A 26 8.86 -3.63 -14.50
N THR A 27 9.03 -2.35 -14.86
CA THR A 27 10.20 -1.59 -14.42
C THR A 27 9.95 -1.01 -13.03
N ILE A 28 10.80 -1.37 -12.08
CA ILE A 28 10.84 -0.79 -10.74
C ILE A 28 11.88 0.32 -10.75
N LYS A 29 11.52 1.51 -10.27
CA LYS A 29 12.44 2.63 -10.11
C LYS A 29 12.44 3.09 -8.67
N GLY A 30 13.54 3.63 -8.17
CA GLY A 30 13.59 4.17 -6.83
C GLY A 30 14.83 4.99 -6.54
N VAL A 31 14.86 5.59 -5.35
CA VAL A 31 16.05 6.24 -4.79
C VAL A 31 16.35 5.56 -3.47
N ALA A 32 17.59 5.15 -3.25
CA ALA A 32 18.01 4.57 -1.99
C ALA A 32 19.45 4.97 -1.64
N SER A 33 19.67 5.16 -0.35
CA SER A 33 20.96 5.57 0.21
C SER A 33 21.94 4.41 0.43
N ASP A 34 21.44 3.17 0.48
CA ASP A 34 22.24 2.00 0.77
C ASP A 34 21.70 0.73 0.09
N ALA A 35 22.56 -0.29 -0.05
CA ALA A 35 22.24 -1.53 -0.75
C ALA A 35 21.17 -2.38 -0.04
N GLU A 36 21.04 -2.25 1.30
CA GLU A 36 19.99 -2.97 2.04
C GLU A 36 18.61 -2.37 1.75
N ALA A 37 18.52 -1.04 1.64
CA ALA A 37 17.31 -0.34 1.24
C ALA A 37 16.92 -0.70 -0.20
N VAL A 38 17.87 -0.69 -1.15
CA VAL A 38 17.62 -1.15 -2.52
C VAL A 38 17.04 -2.57 -2.50
N ALA A 39 17.71 -3.48 -1.81
CA ALA A 39 17.28 -4.87 -1.78
C ALA A 39 15.90 -5.09 -1.17
N GLU A 40 15.58 -4.40 -0.07
CA GLU A 40 14.24 -4.49 0.52
C GLU A 40 13.17 -3.92 -0.41
N LEU A 41 13.45 -2.80 -1.08
CA LEU A 41 12.54 -2.22 -2.06
C LEU A 41 12.30 -3.18 -3.24
N LEU A 42 13.36 -3.81 -3.74
CA LEU A 42 13.28 -4.82 -4.79
C LEU A 42 12.56 -6.10 -4.33
N ARG A 43 12.73 -6.53 -3.07
CA ARG A 43 11.98 -7.64 -2.48
C ARG A 43 10.48 -7.32 -2.42
N ARG A 44 10.12 -6.14 -1.90
CA ARG A 44 8.71 -5.69 -1.83
C ARG A 44 8.08 -5.56 -3.22
N ALA A 45 8.87 -5.19 -4.23
CA ALA A 45 8.44 -5.16 -5.62
C ALA A 45 8.33 -6.55 -6.27
N GLY A 46 8.85 -7.62 -5.63
CA GLY A 46 8.85 -8.99 -6.15
C GLY A 46 9.97 -9.26 -7.17
N VAL A 47 10.99 -8.40 -7.24
CA VAL A 47 12.20 -8.61 -8.07
C VAL A 47 13.16 -9.58 -7.37
N LEU A 48 13.34 -9.43 -6.06
CA LEU A 48 14.16 -10.31 -5.24
C LEU A 48 13.29 -11.26 -4.41
N GLN A 49 13.72 -12.53 -4.33
CA GLN A 49 13.15 -13.50 -3.41
C GLN A 49 14.02 -13.56 -2.15
N ALA A 50 13.39 -13.49 -0.98
CA ALA A 50 14.06 -13.64 0.30
C ALA A 50 13.08 -14.21 1.32
N ASP A 51 13.58 -15.10 2.19
CA ASP A 51 12.84 -15.64 3.32
C ASP A 51 12.75 -14.56 4.42
N GLY A 52 11.88 -13.59 4.20
CA GLY A 52 11.66 -12.45 5.11
C GLY A 52 12.27 -11.13 4.63
N PRO A 53 12.05 -10.05 5.40
CA PRO A 53 12.59 -8.73 5.08
C PRO A 53 14.12 -8.75 5.08
N VAL A 54 14.71 -8.03 4.14
CA VAL A 54 16.17 -8.05 3.90
C VAL A 54 16.88 -6.79 4.40
N TYR A 55 16.15 -5.91 5.08
CA TYR A 55 16.70 -4.71 5.68
C TYR A 55 17.11 -4.93 7.13
N HIS A 56 18.19 -4.26 7.55
CA HIS A 56 18.58 -4.16 8.93
C HIS A 56 18.74 -2.68 9.27
N ALA A 57 17.83 -2.10 10.06
CA ALA A 57 18.13 -0.80 10.64
C ALA A 57 19.30 -0.97 11.61
N ARG A 58 20.33 -0.11 11.57
CA ARG A 58 21.51 -0.21 12.46
C ARG A 58 21.74 1.09 13.22
N PRO A 59 22.21 1.03 14.48
CA PRO A 59 22.71 2.21 15.18
C PRO A 59 23.83 2.89 14.39
N ASN A 60 23.81 4.24 14.36
CA ASN A 60 24.81 5.07 13.67
C ASN A 60 24.93 4.87 12.15
N HIS A 61 23.94 4.24 11.50
CA HIS A 61 23.85 4.27 10.04
C HIS A 61 23.41 5.67 9.64
N GLU A 62 24.35 6.50 9.17
CA GLU A 62 24.04 7.79 8.58
C GLU A 62 23.17 7.56 7.33
N VAL A 63 21.86 7.65 7.52
CA VAL A 63 20.94 7.79 6.41
C VAL A 63 20.96 9.27 6.06
N VAL A 64 21.51 9.61 4.90
CA VAL A 64 21.36 10.96 4.33
C VAL A 64 19.91 11.08 3.84
N ASP A 65 19.27 12.21 4.10
CA ASP A 65 17.88 12.45 3.68
C ASP A 65 17.70 12.24 2.17
N ALA A 66 16.59 11.58 1.80
CA ALA A 66 16.37 11.10 0.44
C ALA A 66 16.19 12.23 -0.57
N GLY A 67 16.63 11.99 -1.81
CA GLY A 67 16.63 12.97 -2.91
C GLY A 67 18.02 13.58 -3.15
N TRP A 68 19.06 12.73 -3.22
CA TRP A 68 20.46 13.12 -3.48
C TRP A 68 20.60 14.12 -4.63
N SER A 69 19.72 14.05 -5.63
CA SER A 69 19.45 15.13 -6.57
C SER A 69 17.96 15.21 -6.91
N SER A 70 17.47 16.40 -7.28
CA SER A 70 16.15 16.56 -7.87
C SER A 70 15.99 15.79 -9.18
N GLU A 71 17.10 15.52 -9.88
CA GLU A 71 17.17 14.77 -11.13
C GLU A 71 16.85 13.29 -10.91
N ALA A 72 17.46 12.64 -9.90
CA ALA A 72 17.17 11.26 -9.55
C ALA A 72 15.69 11.07 -9.20
N SER A 73 15.12 11.98 -8.40
CA SER A 73 13.70 11.97 -8.08
C SER A 73 12.83 12.10 -9.33
N ALA A 74 13.14 13.05 -10.22
CA ALA A 74 12.39 13.22 -11.47
C ALA A 74 12.43 11.97 -12.37
N ASP A 75 13.60 11.32 -12.50
CA ASP A 75 13.76 10.09 -13.28
C ASP A 75 12.94 8.92 -12.73
N VAL A 76 12.80 8.83 -11.40
CA VAL A 76 11.99 7.80 -10.74
C VAL A 76 10.50 8.06 -10.93
N GLU A 77 10.08 9.33 -10.86
CA GLU A 77 8.67 9.71 -11.00
C GLU A 77 8.15 9.65 -12.44
N ASP A 78 9.04 9.72 -13.44
CA ASP A 78 8.69 9.47 -14.83
C ASP A 78 8.31 8.00 -15.05
N LEU A 79 7.01 7.73 -15.02
CA LEU A 79 6.43 6.42 -15.28
C LEU A 79 5.57 6.41 -16.55
N ASP A 80 5.65 7.44 -17.40
CA ASP A 80 4.75 7.59 -18.56
C ASP A 80 4.84 6.39 -19.50
N GLY A 81 6.07 6.04 -19.89
CA GLY A 81 6.32 4.87 -20.73
C GLY A 81 5.89 3.55 -20.08
N GLU A 82 5.97 3.43 -18.75
CA GLU A 82 5.59 2.22 -18.03
C GLU A 82 4.06 2.06 -17.95
N PHE A 83 3.32 3.14 -17.68
CA PHE A 83 1.85 3.12 -17.75
C PHE A 83 1.35 2.77 -19.15
N ASP A 84 1.95 3.38 -20.18
CA ASP A 84 1.61 3.07 -21.57
C ASP A 84 1.93 1.62 -21.96
N ARG A 85 3.00 1.06 -21.40
CA ARG A 85 3.36 -0.36 -21.60
C ARG A 85 2.37 -1.27 -20.88
N GLN A 86 2.05 -1.00 -19.62
CA GLN A 86 1.06 -1.76 -18.83
C GLN A 86 -0.32 -1.72 -19.49
N LEU A 87 -0.71 -0.59 -20.08
CA LEU A 87 -1.94 -0.45 -20.83
C LEU A 87 -1.91 -1.12 -22.20
N ARG A 88 -0.77 -1.45 -22.80
CA ARG A 88 -0.74 -2.11 -24.12
C ARG A 88 -0.42 -3.59 -24.04
N GLN A 89 0.41 -3.98 -23.08
CA GLN A 89 1.05 -5.29 -23.03
C GLN A 89 0.90 -5.96 -21.66
N GLY A 90 0.72 -5.19 -20.59
CA GLY A 90 0.61 -5.70 -19.22
C GLY A 90 -0.81 -5.93 -18.72
N ARG A 91 -1.84 -5.78 -19.57
CA ARG A 91 -3.25 -5.91 -19.15
C ARG A 91 -3.55 -7.35 -18.70
N PRO A 92 -4.31 -7.54 -17.61
CA PRO A 92 -4.91 -8.83 -17.31
C PRO A 92 -5.74 -9.33 -18.50
N ALA A 93 -5.56 -10.61 -18.86
CA ALA A 93 -6.14 -11.17 -20.08
C ALA A 93 -7.68 -11.15 -20.11
N ASP A 94 -8.32 -11.17 -18.95
CA ASP A 94 -9.77 -11.15 -18.74
C ASP A 94 -10.35 -9.73 -18.55
N LEU A 95 -9.51 -8.69 -18.52
CA LEU A 95 -9.91 -7.31 -18.17
C LEU A 95 -11.05 -6.80 -19.05
N THR A 96 -10.88 -6.85 -20.38
CA THR A 96 -11.87 -6.31 -21.32
C THR A 96 -13.22 -7.01 -21.19
N ALA A 97 -13.25 -8.34 -21.19
CA ALA A 97 -14.48 -9.11 -21.06
C ALA A 97 -15.21 -8.85 -19.73
N ARG A 98 -14.46 -8.67 -18.63
CA ARG A 98 -15.05 -8.33 -17.32
C ARG A 98 -15.58 -6.90 -17.27
N LEU A 99 -14.93 -5.95 -17.93
CA LEU A 99 -15.42 -4.58 -18.08
C LEU A 99 -16.69 -4.51 -18.91
N GLU A 100 -16.77 -5.25 -20.01
CA GLU A 100 -17.99 -5.36 -20.84
C GLU A 100 -19.16 -5.97 -20.06
N SER A 101 -18.91 -7.06 -19.33
CA SER A 101 -19.92 -7.69 -18.46
C SER A 101 -20.40 -6.75 -17.35
N LEU A 102 -19.48 -5.96 -16.77
CA LEU A 102 -19.83 -4.96 -15.77
C LEU A 102 -20.64 -3.82 -16.38
N ALA A 103 -20.23 -3.30 -17.54
CA ALA A 103 -20.91 -2.22 -18.24
C ALA A 103 -22.38 -2.55 -18.54
N ALA A 104 -22.67 -3.80 -18.93
CA ALA A 104 -24.03 -4.28 -19.18
C ALA A 104 -24.95 -4.23 -17.94
N GLN A 105 -24.37 -4.20 -16.73
CA GLN A 105 -25.12 -4.13 -15.47
C GLN A 105 -25.35 -2.68 -15.00
N ILE A 106 -24.73 -1.68 -15.65
CA ILE A 106 -24.82 -0.28 -15.23
C ILE A 106 -26.07 0.38 -15.85
N PRO A 107 -26.99 0.94 -15.03
CA PRO A 107 -28.24 1.51 -15.53
C PRO A 107 -28.08 2.67 -16.53
N VAL A 108 -29.05 2.79 -17.43
CA VAL A 108 -29.13 3.91 -18.41
C VAL A 108 -29.64 5.20 -17.77
N SER A 109 -30.54 5.11 -16.79
CA SER A 109 -31.03 6.27 -16.05
C SER A 109 -29.99 6.80 -15.07
N HIS A 110 -29.76 8.13 -15.06
CA HIS A 110 -28.88 8.75 -14.08
C HIS A 110 -29.37 8.50 -12.65
N GLY A 111 -30.67 8.60 -12.39
CA GLY A 111 -31.24 8.37 -11.06
C GLY A 111 -31.00 6.95 -10.55
N GLU A 112 -31.18 5.94 -11.42
CA GLU A 112 -30.92 4.54 -11.07
C GLU A 112 -29.43 4.29 -10.82
N ARG A 113 -28.52 4.93 -11.59
CA ARG A 113 -27.08 4.83 -11.34
C ARG A 113 -26.69 5.43 -9.98
N VAL A 114 -27.25 6.59 -9.63
CA VAL A 114 -27.00 7.24 -8.34
C VAL A 114 -27.45 6.33 -7.20
N GLU A 115 -28.65 5.76 -7.31
CA GLU A 115 -29.17 4.86 -6.28
C GLU A 115 -28.34 3.58 -6.18
N MET A 116 -28.00 2.95 -7.29
CA MET A 116 -27.14 1.76 -7.30
C MET A 116 -25.77 2.04 -6.67
N ALA A 117 -25.12 3.16 -6.99
CA ALA A 117 -23.84 3.54 -6.40
C ALA A 117 -23.95 3.76 -4.88
N ARG A 118 -25.07 4.36 -4.43
CA ARG A 118 -25.36 4.55 -3.00
C ARG A 118 -25.54 3.21 -2.29
N THR A 119 -26.35 2.31 -2.83
CA THR A 119 -26.59 0.97 -2.27
C THR A 119 -25.29 0.19 -2.17
N ARG A 120 -24.51 0.12 -3.26
CA ARG A 120 -23.22 -0.58 -3.26
C ARG A 120 -22.21 0.06 -2.30
N GLY A 121 -22.18 1.38 -2.19
CA GLY A 121 -21.35 2.07 -1.19
C GLY A 121 -21.72 1.69 0.24
N ALA A 122 -23.01 1.64 0.57
CA ALA A 122 -23.48 1.21 1.89
C ALA A 122 -23.13 -0.25 2.19
N GLU A 123 -23.38 -1.16 1.26
CA GLU A 123 -23.01 -2.58 1.37
C GLU A 123 -21.50 -2.78 1.55
N LEU A 124 -20.71 -1.99 0.81
CA LEU A 124 -19.25 -2.01 0.91
C LEU A 124 -18.77 -1.50 2.28
N ASN A 125 -19.38 -0.46 2.84
CA ASN A 125 -19.03 0.04 4.17
C ASN A 125 -19.37 -0.96 5.30
N VAL A 126 -20.31 -1.88 5.08
CA VAL A 126 -20.58 -2.99 6.02
C VAL A 126 -19.56 -4.12 5.85
N SER A 127 -19.37 -4.57 4.61
CA SER A 127 -18.58 -5.76 4.30
C SER A 127 -17.06 -5.51 4.31
N ALA A 128 -16.61 -4.34 3.89
CA ALA A 128 -15.20 -3.92 3.84
C ALA A 128 -15.06 -2.41 4.10
N PRO A 129 -15.37 -1.92 5.32
CA PRO A 129 -15.18 -0.53 5.72
C PRO A 129 -13.72 -0.10 5.53
N GLN A 130 -13.52 1.20 5.38
CA GLN A 130 -12.16 1.76 5.34
C GLN A 130 -11.46 1.57 6.70
N THR A 131 -10.16 1.31 6.65
CA THR A 131 -9.29 1.35 7.83
C THR A 131 -8.62 2.71 7.95
N ASP A 132 -8.15 3.08 9.14
CA ASP A 132 -7.39 4.33 9.30
C ASP A 132 -5.98 4.23 8.67
N SER A 133 -5.46 5.38 8.25
CA SER A 133 -4.14 5.48 7.63
C SER A 133 -3.03 5.08 8.61
N LEU A 134 -2.18 4.13 8.20
CA LEU A 134 -0.97 3.75 8.93
C LEU A 134 0.14 4.76 8.66
N ARG A 135 0.68 5.40 9.71
CA ARG A 135 1.80 6.36 9.61
C ARG A 135 3.05 5.91 10.33
N LEU A 136 3.15 4.61 10.59
CA LEU A 136 4.13 4.00 11.48
C LEU A 136 5.57 4.47 11.28
N PHE A 137 6.06 4.47 10.04
CA PHE A 137 7.44 4.79 9.71
C PHE A 137 7.66 6.27 9.37
N MET A 138 6.69 7.13 9.68
CA MET A 138 6.82 8.58 9.60
C MET A 138 7.23 9.14 10.97
N PRO A 139 8.05 10.20 11.02
CA PRO A 139 8.18 11.02 12.23
C PRO A 139 6.82 11.65 12.58
N PRO A 140 6.47 11.79 13.87
CA PRO A 140 5.24 12.47 14.25
C PRO A 140 5.26 13.94 13.86
N PHE A 141 4.09 14.49 13.52
CA PHE A 141 3.95 15.94 13.35
C PHE A 141 3.82 16.68 14.68
N SER A 142 3.36 16.00 15.74
CA SER A 142 3.26 16.51 17.11
C SER A 142 3.10 15.36 18.11
N ASP A 143 3.17 15.65 19.40
CA ASP A 143 3.05 14.66 20.48
C ASP A 143 1.71 13.88 20.49
N SER A 144 0.69 14.41 19.80
CA SER A 144 -0.62 13.75 19.66
C SER A 144 -0.66 12.68 18.57
N ASP A 145 0.36 12.60 17.70
CA ASP A 145 0.40 11.65 16.58
C ASP A 145 0.92 10.27 16.99
N VAL A 146 0.14 9.57 17.82
CA VAL A 146 0.50 8.25 18.38
C VAL A 146 0.63 7.13 17.34
N GLY A 147 0.18 7.35 16.10
CA GLY A 147 0.30 6.40 14.99
C GLY A 147 1.62 6.52 14.21
N ALA A 148 2.39 7.58 14.46
CA ALA A 148 3.69 7.84 13.85
C ALA A 148 4.81 7.52 14.85
N LEU A 149 5.52 6.43 14.61
CA LEU A 149 6.52 5.88 15.53
C LEU A 149 7.96 6.08 15.05
N GLY A 150 8.15 6.75 13.90
CA GLY A 150 9.47 7.20 13.46
C GLY A 150 10.10 8.18 14.45
N VAL A 151 11.43 8.17 14.52
CA VAL A 151 12.22 9.12 15.31
C VAL A 151 12.40 10.42 14.53
N ASP A 152 12.25 11.55 15.21
CA ASP A 152 12.55 12.87 14.66
C ASP A 152 14.03 12.93 14.27
N ASP A 153 14.36 13.54 13.13
CA ASP A 153 15.69 13.52 12.49
C ASP A 153 16.11 12.18 11.83
N ALA A 154 15.28 11.14 11.85
CA ALA A 154 15.55 9.93 11.08
C ALA A 154 15.21 10.13 9.59
N ALA A 155 16.24 10.24 8.76
CA ALA A 155 16.12 10.36 7.31
C ALA A 155 15.46 9.16 6.63
N THR A 156 14.83 9.38 5.47
CA THR A 156 14.25 8.31 4.62
C THR A 156 15.34 7.48 3.96
N ARG A 157 15.37 6.17 4.24
CA ARG A 157 16.39 5.24 3.72
C ARG A 157 16.33 5.07 2.21
N GLY A 158 15.13 5.18 1.66
CA GLY A 158 14.88 5.09 0.23
C GLY A 158 13.40 4.87 -0.03
N TRP A 159 13.05 4.95 -1.30
CA TRP A 159 11.72 4.64 -1.79
C TRP A 159 11.77 4.07 -3.20
N ALA A 160 10.73 3.34 -3.57
CA ALA A 160 10.55 2.79 -4.91
C ALA A 160 9.12 2.96 -5.40
N THR A 161 8.98 3.01 -6.70
CA THR A 161 7.70 3.14 -7.38
C THR A 161 7.68 2.38 -8.70
N TRP A 162 6.49 1.95 -9.09
CA TRP A 162 6.23 1.27 -10.36
C TRP A 162 4.73 1.37 -10.72
N ALA A 163 4.37 1.03 -11.95
CA ALA A 163 2.97 0.90 -12.35
C ALA A 163 2.52 -0.57 -12.21
N GLU A 164 1.37 -0.81 -11.61
CA GLU A 164 0.87 -2.17 -11.38
C GLU A 164 -0.65 -2.28 -11.53
N TRP A 165 -1.09 -3.38 -12.15
CA TRP A 165 -2.48 -3.81 -12.15
C TRP A 165 -2.81 -4.53 -10.85
N LEU A 166 -3.85 -4.07 -10.17
CA LEU A 166 -4.24 -4.56 -8.85
C LEU A 166 -5.74 -4.82 -8.80
N GLU A 167 -6.13 -5.80 -7.98
CA GLU A 167 -7.54 -5.99 -7.65
C GLU A 167 -8.01 -4.88 -6.70
N PRO A 168 -9.13 -4.19 -6.97
CA PRO A 168 -9.57 -3.09 -6.12
C PRO A 168 -9.83 -3.49 -4.68
N ARG A 169 -10.11 -4.77 -4.38
CA ARG A 169 -10.28 -5.23 -2.98
C ARG A 169 -9.07 -5.02 -2.09
N LEU A 170 -7.89 -4.82 -2.67
CA LEU A 170 -6.66 -4.52 -1.93
C LEU A 170 -6.55 -3.03 -1.55
N LEU A 171 -7.45 -2.16 -2.02
CA LEU A 171 -7.54 -0.76 -1.62
C LEU A 171 -8.37 -0.67 -0.33
N VAL A 172 -7.72 -0.31 0.77
CA VAL A 172 -8.29 -0.48 2.12
C VAL A 172 -8.52 0.84 2.86
N CYS A 173 -7.92 1.92 2.38
CA CYS A 173 -7.97 3.24 3.01
C CYS A 173 -7.80 4.32 1.94
N THR A 174 -8.54 5.41 2.09
CA THR A 174 -8.37 6.69 1.39
C THR A 174 -8.32 7.82 2.44
N ASN A 175 -8.29 9.07 2.00
CA ASN A 175 -8.39 10.22 2.91
C ASN A 175 -9.81 10.41 3.49
N ASP A 176 -10.80 9.70 2.97
CA ASP A 176 -12.19 9.75 3.45
C ASP A 176 -12.49 8.60 4.43
N LYS A 177 -13.47 8.77 5.31
CA LYS A 177 -13.81 7.78 6.34
C LYS A 177 -14.68 6.63 5.86
N ALA A 178 -15.43 6.83 4.78
CA ALA A 178 -16.37 5.84 4.25
C ALA A 178 -16.36 5.82 2.73
N TRP A 179 -16.59 4.65 2.14
CA TRP A 179 -16.70 4.51 0.69
C TRP A 179 -17.92 5.28 0.18
N GLY A 180 -17.72 6.05 -0.89
CA GLY A 180 -18.76 6.86 -1.53
C GLY A 180 -19.06 8.20 -0.83
N GLU A 181 -18.59 8.40 0.39
CA GLU A 181 -18.68 9.67 1.11
C GLU A 181 -17.36 10.41 0.96
N ILE A 182 -17.32 11.37 0.02
CA ILE A 182 -16.12 12.18 -0.23
C ILE A 182 -16.36 13.56 0.37
N ASP A 183 -15.64 13.89 1.43
CA ASP A 183 -15.81 15.14 2.16
C ASP A 183 -15.16 16.29 1.39
N ARG A 184 -15.97 17.05 0.64
CA ARG A 184 -15.55 18.27 -0.06
C ARG A 184 -16.67 19.30 -0.04
N HIS A 185 -16.27 20.58 -0.03
CA HIS A 185 -17.18 21.71 -0.16
C HIS A 185 -18.10 21.60 -1.39
N ASP A 186 -17.62 21.03 -2.49
CA ASP A 186 -18.45 20.68 -3.66
C ASP A 186 -18.46 19.17 -3.90
N ARG A 187 -19.65 18.56 -3.78
CA ARG A 187 -19.84 17.14 -4.12
C ARG A 187 -19.66 16.94 -5.63
N ARG A 188 -18.55 16.32 -6.01
CA ARG A 188 -18.31 15.93 -7.40
C ARG A 188 -18.99 14.59 -7.69
N PRO A 189 -19.80 14.46 -8.75
CA PRO A 189 -20.48 13.20 -9.09
C PRO A 189 -19.53 12.17 -9.74
N THR A 190 -18.21 12.29 -9.55
CA THR A 190 -17.18 11.51 -10.25
C THR A 190 -17.40 10.01 -10.09
N VAL A 191 -17.73 9.55 -8.89
CA VAL A 191 -18.00 8.13 -8.62
C VAL A 191 -19.09 7.62 -9.54
N VAL A 192 -20.22 8.31 -9.63
CA VAL A 192 -21.35 7.92 -10.50
C VAL A 192 -20.98 8.03 -11.98
N ARG A 193 -20.25 9.08 -12.38
CA ARG A 193 -19.85 9.33 -13.77
C ARG A 193 -18.90 8.27 -14.32
N VAL A 194 -18.04 7.68 -13.49
CA VAL A 194 -17.14 6.59 -13.94
C VAL A 194 -17.93 5.40 -14.50
N GLY A 195 -19.04 5.04 -13.85
CA GLY A 195 -19.91 3.97 -14.33
C GLY A 195 -20.57 4.30 -15.67
N GLU A 196 -21.05 5.53 -15.82
CA GLU A 196 -21.58 6.04 -17.10
C GLU A 196 -20.53 6.00 -18.21
N TRP A 197 -19.32 6.52 -17.95
CA TRP A 197 -18.23 6.52 -18.92
C TRP A 197 -17.82 5.11 -19.35
N LEU A 198 -17.81 4.14 -18.43
CA LEU A 198 -17.50 2.75 -18.76
C LEU A 198 -18.57 2.17 -19.69
N ARG A 199 -19.85 2.39 -19.37
CA ARG A 199 -20.96 1.93 -20.20
C ARG A 199 -20.89 2.51 -21.61
N ASP A 200 -20.69 3.81 -21.72
CA ASP A 200 -20.63 4.50 -23.01
C ASP A 200 -19.42 4.02 -23.82
N ALA A 201 -18.26 3.86 -23.19
CA ALA A 201 -17.07 3.32 -23.85
C ALA A 201 -17.27 1.90 -24.38
N VAL A 202 -17.97 1.03 -23.65
CA VAL A 202 -18.29 -0.32 -24.14
C VAL A 202 -19.27 -0.27 -25.31
N ALA A 203 -20.30 0.58 -25.23
CA ALA A 203 -21.27 0.76 -26.32
C ALA A 203 -20.62 1.27 -27.61
N ASP A 204 -19.61 2.15 -27.48
CA ASP A 204 -18.88 2.75 -28.60
C ASP A 204 -17.69 1.88 -29.08
N GLY A 205 -17.38 0.77 -28.38
CA GLY A 205 -16.21 -0.07 -28.67
C GLY A 205 -14.87 0.60 -28.36
N ASP A 206 -14.85 1.59 -27.45
CA ASP A 206 -13.72 2.45 -27.11
C ASP A 206 -13.22 2.26 -25.65
N VAL A 207 -13.24 1.01 -25.19
CA VAL A 207 -12.76 0.63 -23.84
C VAL A 207 -11.31 1.06 -23.62
N ASP A 208 -10.48 1.01 -24.66
CA ASP A 208 -9.07 1.41 -24.60
C ASP A 208 -8.89 2.88 -24.24
N ARG A 209 -9.66 3.78 -24.86
CA ARG A 209 -9.64 5.20 -24.49
C ARG A 209 -10.15 5.42 -23.08
N TRP A 210 -11.16 4.67 -22.66
CA TRP A 210 -11.64 4.72 -21.29
C TRP A 210 -10.55 4.29 -20.30
N LEU A 211 -9.79 3.23 -20.59
CA LEU A 211 -8.68 2.78 -19.75
C LEU A 211 -7.58 3.83 -19.62
N VAL A 212 -7.18 4.47 -20.73
CA VAL A 212 -6.22 5.58 -20.73
C VAL A 212 -6.73 6.71 -19.83
N LYS A 213 -7.95 7.20 -20.07
CA LYS A 213 -8.58 8.24 -19.26
C LYS A 213 -8.72 7.84 -17.78
N MET A 214 -9.00 6.56 -17.52
CA MET A 214 -9.22 6.03 -16.18
C MET A 214 -7.91 5.92 -15.38
N PHE A 215 -6.78 5.71 -16.03
CA PHE A 215 -5.55 5.34 -15.33
C PHE A 215 -4.32 6.21 -15.61
N THR A 216 -4.30 7.05 -16.65
CA THR A 216 -3.12 7.89 -16.98
C THR A 216 -3.31 9.38 -16.71
N GLU A 217 -4.51 9.94 -16.91
CA GLU A 217 -4.73 11.40 -16.77
C GLU A 217 -4.54 11.89 -15.32
N ASP A 218 -5.00 11.12 -14.33
CA ASP A 218 -4.73 11.34 -12.90
C ASP A 218 -4.45 9.98 -12.27
N ARG A 219 -3.18 9.58 -12.26
CA ARG A 219 -2.74 8.28 -11.75
C ARG A 219 -3.12 8.14 -10.28
N MET A 220 -3.74 7.02 -9.93
CA MET A 220 -3.89 6.67 -8.53
C MET A 220 -2.51 6.39 -7.95
N PHE A 221 -2.26 6.93 -6.76
CA PHE A 221 -1.02 6.73 -6.03
C PHE A 221 -1.30 5.89 -4.79
N LEU A 222 -0.61 4.77 -4.68
CA LEU A 222 -0.88 3.74 -3.68
C LEU A 222 0.35 3.52 -2.80
N HIS A 223 0.24 3.84 -1.52
CA HIS A 223 1.23 3.38 -0.54
C HIS A 223 0.99 1.90 -0.26
N ARG A 224 1.99 1.08 -0.55
CA ARG A 224 1.97 -0.35 -0.25
C ARG A 224 2.30 -0.59 1.22
N VAL A 225 1.48 -1.39 1.89
CA VAL A 225 1.66 -1.83 3.28
C VAL A 225 1.81 -3.35 3.27
N GLU A 226 2.90 -3.85 3.86
CA GLU A 226 3.23 -5.28 3.83
C GLU A 226 2.48 -6.06 4.90
N GLY A 227 2.02 -7.26 4.53
CA GLY A 227 1.40 -8.24 5.40
C GLY A 227 1.81 -9.67 5.00
N PRO A 228 1.51 -10.68 5.84
CA PRO A 228 2.10 -12.02 5.72
C PRO A 228 1.65 -12.81 4.47
N ALA A 229 0.42 -12.62 3.99
CA ALA A 229 -0.11 -13.27 2.79
C ALA A 229 -0.04 -12.39 1.53
N GLY A 230 0.52 -11.19 1.65
CA GLY A 230 0.56 -10.18 0.60
C GLY A 230 0.21 -8.78 1.08
N PRO A 231 0.41 -7.79 0.21
CA PRO A 231 0.24 -6.38 0.54
C PRO A 231 -1.23 -5.95 0.53
N VAL A 232 -1.48 -4.83 1.19
CA VAL A 232 -2.67 -3.99 0.97
C VAL A 232 -2.23 -2.56 0.67
N TYR A 233 -3.15 -1.71 0.21
CA TYR A 233 -2.81 -0.39 -0.31
C TYR A 233 -3.64 0.73 0.32
N GLN A 234 -2.94 1.78 0.76
CA GLN A 234 -3.55 3.06 1.11
C GLN A 234 -3.50 3.99 -0.10
N VAL A 235 -4.62 4.61 -0.42
CA VAL A 235 -4.76 5.51 -1.56
C VAL A 235 -4.42 6.93 -1.11
N GLY A 236 -3.39 7.52 -1.71
CA GLY A 236 -3.10 8.95 -1.61
C GLY A 236 -3.93 9.73 -2.64
N PRO A 237 -3.29 10.45 -3.58
CA PRO A 237 -3.97 10.97 -4.77
C PRO A 237 -4.76 9.90 -5.53
N GLY A 238 -5.96 10.26 -6.02
CA GLY A 238 -6.83 9.36 -6.78
C GLY A 238 -8.06 8.81 -6.04
N THR A 239 -8.41 9.39 -4.88
CA THR A 239 -9.54 8.96 -4.04
C THR A 239 -10.85 8.68 -4.79
N HIS A 240 -11.27 9.56 -5.70
CA HIS A 240 -12.50 9.37 -6.48
C HIS A 240 -12.45 8.11 -7.35
N ARG A 241 -11.29 7.83 -7.97
CA ARG A 241 -11.09 6.65 -8.82
C ARG A 241 -11.08 5.38 -7.98
N ALA A 242 -10.49 5.42 -6.78
CA ALA A 242 -10.53 4.31 -5.84
C ALA A 242 -11.96 4.01 -5.35
N HIS A 243 -12.71 5.05 -4.95
CA HIS A 243 -14.11 4.89 -4.55
C HIS A 243 -14.95 4.33 -5.70
N ALA A 244 -14.79 4.87 -6.91
CA ALA A 244 -15.47 4.34 -8.10
C ALA A 244 -15.09 2.89 -8.38
N ALA A 245 -13.81 2.53 -8.29
CA ALA A 245 -13.34 1.18 -8.51
C ALA A 245 -13.97 0.17 -7.55
N ARG A 246 -14.03 0.51 -6.26
CA ARG A 246 -14.64 -0.34 -5.24
C ARG A 246 -16.15 -0.42 -5.38
N ILE A 247 -16.83 0.71 -5.55
CA ILE A 247 -18.31 0.79 -5.62
C ILE A 247 -18.84 0.13 -6.88
N TRP A 248 -18.21 0.35 -8.03
CA TRP A 248 -18.64 -0.31 -9.26
C TRP A 248 -18.15 -1.76 -9.36
N GLY A 249 -17.23 -2.20 -8.49
CA GLY A 249 -16.65 -3.53 -8.55
C GLY A 249 -15.81 -3.72 -9.82
N LEU A 250 -14.99 -2.71 -10.15
CA LEU A 250 -14.05 -2.84 -11.27
C LEU A 250 -13.16 -4.08 -11.05
N PRO A 251 -12.85 -4.83 -12.11
CA PRO A 251 -12.08 -6.07 -11.97
C PRO A 251 -10.62 -5.79 -11.58
N TYR A 252 -10.04 -4.73 -12.15
CA TYR A 252 -8.66 -4.30 -11.93
C TYR A 252 -8.55 -2.78 -11.97
N VAL A 253 -7.52 -2.26 -11.34
CA VAL A 253 -7.07 -0.88 -11.46
C VAL A 253 -5.59 -0.83 -11.76
N LEU A 254 -5.18 0.07 -12.66
CA LEU A 254 -3.77 0.39 -12.86
C LEU A 254 -3.41 1.60 -12.02
N ALA A 255 -2.33 1.52 -11.27
CA ALA A 255 -1.92 2.58 -10.35
C ALA A 255 -0.40 2.66 -10.19
N ARG A 256 0.08 3.82 -9.71
CA ARG A 256 1.45 4.03 -9.25
C ARG A 256 1.54 3.45 -7.85
N VAL A 257 2.19 2.30 -7.72
CA VAL A 257 2.52 1.72 -6.42
C VAL A 257 3.77 2.41 -5.89
N HIS A 258 3.79 2.70 -4.61
CA HIS A 258 4.88 3.40 -3.94
C HIS A 258 5.21 2.75 -2.60
N VAL A 259 6.50 2.59 -2.35
CA VAL A 259 7.08 2.07 -1.11
C VAL A 259 8.13 3.07 -0.65
N GLU A 260 7.84 3.87 0.38
CA GLU A 260 8.82 4.78 1.02
C GLU A 260 9.01 4.51 2.51
N ARG A 261 8.08 3.73 3.07
CA ARG A 261 7.99 3.47 4.49
C ARG A 261 8.88 2.27 4.84
N LEU A 262 10.18 2.41 4.55
CA LEU A 262 11.20 1.48 5.01
C LEU A 262 11.41 1.69 6.50
N ALA A 263 11.78 0.63 7.22
CA ALA A 263 12.01 0.76 8.65
C ALA A 263 13.20 1.68 8.93
N LYS A 264 12.88 2.77 9.62
CA LYS A 264 13.81 3.63 10.33
C LYS A 264 13.91 3.18 11.79
N PRO A 265 14.87 3.70 12.58
CA PRO A 265 14.78 3.60 14.01
C PRO A 265 13.43 4.15 14.47
N LEU A 266 12.75 3.37 15.32
CA LEU A 266 11.45 3.74 15.88
C LEU A 266 11.59 4.03 17.37
N ARG A 267 10.65 4.81 17.90
CA ARG A 267 10.51 4.98 19.35
C ARG A 267 9.10 4.61 19.78
N PRO A 268 8.92 3.58 20.64
CA PRO A 268 7.62 3.32 21.24
C PRO A 268 7.22 4.53 22.10
N ARG A 269 6.05 5.10 21.80
CA ARG A 269 5.60 6.36 22.45
C ARG A 269 5.08 6.14 23.87
N THR A 270 4.79 4.88 24.24
CA THR A 270 4.27 4.52 25.55
C THR A 270 4.94 3.23 26.03
N GLN A 271 5.01 3.05 27.36
CA GLN A 271 5.50 1.81 27.98
C GLN A 271 4.68 0.59 27.55
N LEU A 272 3.38 0.77 27.31
CA LEU A 272 2.52 -0.30 26.81
C LEU A 272 2.97 -0.75 25.41
N VAL A 273 3.18 0.19 24.47
CA VAL A 273 3.63 -0.15 23.12
C VAL A 273 4.99 -0.85 23.16
N GLU A 274 5.91 -0.38 24.00
CA GLU A 274 7.21 -1.03 24.19
C GLU A 274 7.06 -2.47 24.71
N ALA A 275 6.27 -2.69 25.76
CA ALA A 275 6.02 -4.03 26.31
C ALA A 275 5.35 -4.98 25.29
N LEU A 276 4.47 -4.45 24.43
CA LEU A 276 3.87 -5.22 23.33
C LEU A 276 4.89 -5.60 22.28
N TRP A 277 5.83 -4.71 21.94
CA TRP A 277 6.92 -5.03 21.01
C TRP A 277 7.85 -6.10 21.57
N GLU A 278 8.17 -6.04 22.86
CA GLU A 278 8.89 -7.13 23.53
C GLU A 278 8.10 -8.45 23.47
N GLY A 279 6.78 -8.41 23.63
CA GLY A 279 5.88 -9.55 23.45
C GLY A 279 5.93 -10.14 22.04
N LEU A 280 5.90 -9.28 21.02
CA LEU A 280 6.08 -9.68 19.62
C LEU A 280 7.45 -10.34 19.40
N CYS A 281 8.51 -9.82 20.01
CA CYS A 281 9.85 -10.42 19.97
C CYS A 281 9.86 -11.81 20.62
N ARG A 282 9.28 -11.98 21.83
CA ARG A 282 9.20 -13.28 22.51
C ARG A 282 8.46 -14.34 21.68
N ARG A 283 7.47 -13.90 20.90
CA ARG A 283 6.68 -14.77 20.01
C ARG A 283 7.31 -14.96 18.62
N GLY A 284 8.46 -14.35 18.33
CA GLY A 284 9.12 -14.43 17.02
C GLY A 284 8.41 -13.68 15.89
N LEU A 285 7.48 -12.78 16.21
CA LEU A 285 6.70 -11.98 15.24
C LEU A 285 7.37 -10.64 14.89
N LEU A 286 8.36 -10.26 15.69
CA LEU A 286 9.22 -9.10 15.52
C LEU A 286 10.66 -9.53 15.79
N THR A 287 11.60 -9.06 14.98
CA THR A 287 13.03 -9.10 15.29
C THR A 287 13.56 -7.67 15.25
N ALA A 288 14.10 -7.18 16.36
CA ALA A 288 14.66 -5.85 16.47
C ALA A 288 15.85 -5.82 17.44
N GLY A 289 16.77 -4.88 17.23
CA GLY A 289 17.77 -4.48 18.22
C GLY A 289 17.38 -3.18 18.91
N THR A 290 17.96 -2.89 20.07
CA THR A 290 17.73 -1.64 20.80
C THR A 290 19.04 -0.89 21.08
N ASP A 291 18.99 0.44 21.03
CA ASP A 291 20.04 1.34 21.51
C ASP A 291 19.38 2.56 22.17
N GLY A 292 19.46 2.63 23.50
CA GLY A 292 18.66 3.59 24.28
C GLY A 292 17.16 3.37 24.11
N ASP A 293 16.42 4.43 23.75
CA ASP A 293 14.97 4.42 23.48
C ASP A 293 14.64 4.07 22.02
N ARG A 294 15.64 3.73 21.20
CA ARG A 294 15.49 3.50 19.77
C ARG A 294 15.46 2.01 19.44
N TRP A 295 14.47 1.64 18.65
CA TRP A 295 14.24 0.28 18.16
C TRP A 295 14.61 0.17 16.69
N TYR A 296 15.49 -0.76 16.39
CA TYR A 296 16.05 -1.00 15.07
C TYR A 296 15.47 -2.28 14.50
N LEU A 297 14.44 -2.14 13.67
CA LEU A 297 13.73 -3.28 13.10
C LEU A 297 14.62 -4.05 12.11
N ARG A 298 14.55 -5.38 12.19
CA ARG A 298 15.05 -6.33 11.19
C ARG A 298 13.91 -7.00 10.46
N SER A 299 12.92 -7.47 11.19
CA SER A 299 11.72 -8.08 10.60
C SER A 299 10.49 -7.85 11.45
N VAL A 300 9.34 -7.80 10.79
CA VAL A 300 8.03 -7.80 11.43
C VAL A 300 7.04 -8.54 10.54
N VAL A 301 6.13 -9.29 11.16
CA VAL A 301 5.13 -10.10 10.43
C VAL A 301 4.17 -9.26 9.57
N ALA A 302 3.85 -8.06 10.04
CA ALA A 302 3.06 -7.06 9.35
C ALA A 302 3.37 -5.69 9.95
N ASP A 303 3.45 -4.65 9.12
CA ASP A 303 3.89 -3.33 9.58
C ASP A 303 2.98 -2.81 10.72
N TRP A 304 1.65 -2.92 10.58
CA TRP A 304 0.69 -2.34 11.51
C TRP A 304 0.67 -2.97 12.91
N VAL A 305 1.24 -4.15 13.14
CA VAL A 305 1.26 -4.78 14.47
C VAL A 305 2.11 -4.01 15.48
N LEU A 306 2.93 -3.08 14.98
CA LEU A 306 3.74 -2.17 15.79
C LEU A 306 2.94 -0.96 16.30
N SER A 307 1.73 -0.73 15.80
CA SER A 307 0.86 0.37 16.22
C SER A 307 0.16 0.08 17.57
N PRO A 308 -0.44 1.09 18.22
CA PRO A 308 -1.23 0.88 19.43
C PRO A 308 -2.35 -0.17 19.24
N PRO A 309 -2.78 -0.89 20.29
CA PRO A 309 -3.71 -2.03 20.18
C PRO A 309 -4.98 -1.77 19.36
N ALA A 310 -5.61 -0.61 19.54
CA ALA A 310 -6.80 -0.25 18.78
C ALA A 310 -6.57 -0.19 17.27
N MET A 311 -5.42 0.35 16.84
CA MET A 311 -5.06 0.44 15.42
C MET A 311 -4.59 -0.91 14.88
N ALA A 312 -3.76 -1.64 15.63
CA ALA A 312 -3.29 -2.96 15.23
C ALA A 312 -4.47 -3.92 14.99
N THR A 313 -5.44 -3.96 15.91
CA THR A 313 -6.62 -4.83 15.80
C THR A 313 -7.61 -4.35 14.73
N GLN A 314 -7.75 -3.03 14.49
CA GLN A 314 -8.51 -2.50 13.35
C GLN A 314 -7.91 -2.98 12.01
N TRP A 315 -6.59 -2.88 11.86
CA TRP A 315 -5.88 -3.38 10.69
C TRP A 315 -5.95 -4.91 10.59
N ASN A 316 -5.88 -5.66 11.68
CA ASN A 316 -6.09 -7.12 11.68
C ASN A 316 -7.49 -7.48 11.16
N ARG A 317 -8.55 -6.80 11.62
CA ARG A 317 -9.93 -7.01 11.12
C ARG A 317 -10.06 -6.74 9.63
N MET A 318 -9.41 -5.68 9.14
CA MET A 318 -9.40 -5.36 7.72
C MET A 318 -8.65 -6.44 6.94
N TYR A 319 -7.45 -6.80 7.39
CA TYR A 319 -6.58 -7.75 6.69
C TYR A 319 -7.21 -9.14 6.63
N GLU A 320 -7.87 -9.57 7.70
CA GLU A 320 -8.62 -10.83 7.75
C GLU A 320 -9.74 -10.91 6.69
N ARG A 321 -10.36 -9.78 6.32
CA ARG A 321 -11.36 -9.76 5.24
C ARG A 321 -10.72 -9.90 3.85
N VAL A 322 -9.49 -9.43 3.69
CA VAL A 322 -8.75 -9.49 2.42
C VAL A 322 -8.03 -10.83 2.25
N TYR A 323 -7.48 -11.36 3.35
CA TYR A 323 -6.67 -12.57 3.44
C TYR A 323 -7.11 -13.42 4.65
N PRO A 324 -8.25 -14.12 4.58
CA PRO A 324 -8.78 -14.88 5.71
C PRO A 324 -7.80 -15.93 6.23
N GLY A 325 -7.62 -15.99 7.55
CA GLY A 325 -6.78 -16.95 8.27
C GLY A 325 -5.28 -16.69 8.19
N ALA A 326 -4.82 -15.74 7.37
CA ALA A 326 -3.39 -15.49 7.16
C ALA A 326 -2.68 -15.06 8.44
N LEU A 327 -3.31 -14.19 9.24
CA LEU A 327 -2.75 -13.73 10.50
C LEU A 327 -2.73 -14.84 11.56
N GLN A 328 -3.78 -15.65 11.63
CA GLN A 328 -3.83 -16.78 12.55
C GLN A 328 -2.73 -17.81 12.24
N ALA A 329 -2.53 -18.11 10.95
CA ALA A 329 -1.52 -19.06 10.50
C ALA A 329 -0.10 -18.66 10.88
N VAL A 330 0.23 -17.36 10.81
CA VAL A 330 1.59 -16.87 11.10
C VAL A 330 1.80 -16.51 12.57
N THR A 331 0.77 -16.06 13.29
CA THR A 331 0.88 -15.64 14.69
C THR A 331 0.60 -16.76 15.69
N GLY A 332 -0.15 -17.78 15.29
CA GLY A 332 -0.69 -18.80 16.20
C GLY A 332 -1.78 -18.29 17.14
N LEU A 333 -2.22 -17.03 16.99
CA LEU A 333 -3.29 -16.43 17.80
C LEU A 333 -4.66 -16.79 17.23
N THR A 334 -5.65 -16.83 18.11
CA THR A 334 -7.06 -16.96 17.73
C THR A 334 -7.58 -15.68 17.08
N LEU A 335 -8.68 -15.77 16.33
CA LEU A 335 -9.28 -14.58 15.70
C LEU A 335 -9.66 -13.53 16.75
N ASP A 336 -10.24 -13.94 17.89
CA ASP A 336 -10.63 -13.02 18.96
C ASP A 336 -9.43 -12.28 19.54
N GLU A 337 -8.30 -12.97 19.77
CA GLU A 337 -7.03 -12.35 20.20
C GLU A 337 -6.47 -11.40 19.15
N LEU A 338 -6.71 -11.63 17.85
CA LEU A 338 -6.24 -10.76 16.77
C LEU A 338 -7.09 -9.51 16.59
N VAL A 339 -8.39 -9.58 16.90
CA VAL A 339 -9.33 -8.50 16.56
C VAL A 339 -9.89 -7.78 17.77
N ASP A 340 -9.66 -8.24 18.99
CA ASP A 340 -10.02 -7.52 20.22
C ASP A 340 -8.78 -6.90 20.86
N ALA A 341 -8.86 -5.61 21.20
CA ALA A 341 -7.69 -4.85 21.68
C ALA A 341 -7.19 -5.33 23.05
N ASP A 342 -8.11 -5.71 23.95
CA ASP A 342 -7.74 -6.17 25.29
C ASP A 342 -7.18 -7.59 25.20
N MET A 343 -7.81 -8.47 24.41
CA MET A 343 -7.31 -9.82 24.19
C MET A 343 -5.96 -9.84 23.46
N TRP A 344 -5.74 -8.92 22.51
CA TRP A 344 -4.44 -8.74 21.84
C TRP A 344 -3.34 -8.38 22.84
N VAL A 345 -3.63 -7.44 23.75
CA VAL A 345 -2.69 -7.05 24.81
C VAL A 345 -2.39 -8.23 25.73
N ASP A 346 -3.42 -8.92 26.22
CA ASP A 346 -3.27 -10.08 27.09
C ASP A 346 -2.46 -11.20 26.41
N ALA A 347 -2.69 -11.44 25.11
CA ALA A 347 -1.96 -12.45 24.38
C ALA A 347 -0.48 -12.12 24.26
N LEU A 348 -0.10 -10.87 23.99
CA LEU A 348 1.30 -10.47 23.81
C LEU A 348 2.08 -10.29 25.11
N LEU A 349 1.41 -9.97 26.22
CA LEU A 349 2.06 -9.72 27.51
C LEU A 349 2.20 -10.97 28.40
N ARG A 350 1.57 -12.10 28.04
CA ARG A 350 1.87 -13.43 28.60
C ARG A 350 3.23 -13.92 28.14
#